data_AF-A0A318LT14-F1
#
_entry.id   AF-A0A318LT14-F1
#
_cell.length_a   1.000
_cell.length_b   1.000
_cell.length_c   1.000
_cell.angle_alpha   90.00
_cell.angle_beta   90.00
_cell.angle_gamma   90.00
#
_symmetry.space_group_name_H-M   'P 1'
#
loop_
_entity.id
_entity.type
_entity.pdbx_description
1 polymer ?
#
loop_
_entity_poly.entity_id
_entity_poly.type
_entity_poly.pdbx_seq_one_letter_code
_entity_poly.pdbx_strand_id
1 'polypeptide(L)'
;MDAPPVVLRAHEQVRDELRRADTKATTLLSVVGVALAGVVALAKAGMPVPALAALWLSALPIFGAVLVLLATIRPKLSQFPAPGSWLDATLHGPSVLLEAGSYAAEAAAQDVCLLGQLAVDKHTRVKHAVNLLILGAGALAVALVLSVLA
;
A
#
# COMPACT_ATOMS: atom_id res chain seq x y z
N MET A 1 -7.02 33.70 8.26
CA MET A 1 -5.75 33.72 9.04
C MET A 1 -4.91 32.57 8.53
N ASP A 2 -3.68 32.82 8.10
CA ASP A 2 -2.84 31.78 7.48
C ASP A 2 -2.60 30.61 8.43
N ALA A 3 -2.45 29.41 7.87
CA ALA A 3 -2.20 28.21 8.66
C ALA A 3 -0.88 28.38 9.44
N PRO A 4 -0.86 28.06 10.75
CA PRO A 4 0.37 28.19 11.53
C PRO A 4 1.44 27.23 10.98
N PRO A 5 2.74 27.61 11.05
CA PRO A 5 3.83 26.86 10.42
C PRO A 5 3.95 25.41 10.90
N VAL A 6 3.45 25.10 12.09
CA VAL A 6 3.38 23.73 12.62
C VAL A 6 2.44 22.82 11.82
N VAL A 7 1.30 23.34 11.36
CA VAL A 7 0.31 22.58 10.58
C VAL A 7 0.83 22.28 9.18
N LEU A 8 1.51 23.25 8.56
CA LEU A 8 2.16 23.06 7.26
C LEU A 8 3.25 21.98 7.32
N ARG A 9 4.11 22.01 8.36
CA ARG A 9 5.12 20.96 8.59
C ARG A 9 4.49 19.58 8.79
N ALA A 10 3.42 19.50 9.59
CA ALA A 10 2.71 18.24 9.81
C ALA A 10 2.09 17.71 8.50
N HIS A 11 1.55 18.59 7.66
CA HIS A 11 1.00 18.25 6.36
C HIS A 11 2.06 17.68 5.41
N GLU A 12 3.23 18.32 5.32
CA GLU A 12 4.37 17.80 4.54
C GLU A 12 4.84 16.44 5.05
N GLN A 13 5.00 16.29 6.38
CA GLN A 13 5.44 15.05 7.00
C GLN A 13 4.48 13.88 6.68
N VAL A 14 3.17 14.08 6.80
CA VAL A 14 2.19 13.04 6.51
C VAL A 14 2.17 12.68 5.02
N ARG A 15 2.35 13.67 4.12
CA ARG A 15 2.46 13.41 2.67
C ARG A 15 3.69 12.58 2.33
N ASP A 16 4.81 12.85 2.98
CA ASP A 16 6.02 12.05 2.80
C ASP A 16 5.85 10.62 3.31
N GLU A 17 5.15 10.42 4.44
CA GLU A 17 4.83 9.07 4.93
C GLU A 17 3.87 8.30 4.01
N LEU A 18 2.90 8.99 3.40
CA LEU A 18 2.04 8.39 2.37
C LEU A 18 2.86 7.94 1.15
N ARG A 19 3.76 8.79 0.66
CA ARG A 19 4.67 8.45 -0.45
C ARG A 19 5.54 7.25 -0.09
N ARG A 20 6.11 7.21 1.12
CA ARG A 20 6.92 6.08 1.61
C ARG A 20 6.12 4.78 1.63
N ALA A 21 4.88 4.80 2.10
CA ALA A 21 4.01 3.63 2.10
C ALA A 21 3.73 3.13 0.67
N ASP A 22 3.44 4.03 -0.26
CA ASP A 22 3.16 3.69 -1.66
C ASP A 22 4.41 3.13 -2.37
N THR A 23 5.59 3.72 -2.14
CA THR A 23 6.87 3.17 -2.65
C THR A 23 7.14 1.77 -2.10
N LYS A 24 6.95 1.53 -0.80
CA LYS A 24 7.11 0.18 -0.22
C LYS A 24 6.15 -0.82 -0.88
N ALA A 25 4.89 -0.43 -1.09
CA ALA A 25 3.89 -1.31 -1.67
C ALA A 25 4.22 -1.67 -3.14
N THR A 26 4.61 -0.70 -3.97
CA THR A 26 4.97 -0.96 -5.37
C THR A 26 6.26 -1.76 -5.50
N THR A 27 7.27 -1.48 -4.68
CA THR A 27 8.51 -2.28 -4.64
C THR A 27 8.22 -3.73 -4.24
N LEU A 28 7.44 -3.97 -3.19
CA LEU A 28 7.07 -5.32 -2.78
C LEU A 28 6.29 -6.06 -3.87
N LEU A 29 5.35 -5.39 -4.53
CA LEU A 29 4.58 -5.99 -5.62
C LEU A 29 5.49 -6.42 -6.79
N SER A 30 6.49 -5.60 -7.13
CA SER A 30 7.48 -5.94 -8.16
C SER A 30 8.29 -7.18 -7.77
N VAL A 31 8.82 -7.22 -6.54
CA VAL A 31 9.60 -8.37 -6.04
C VAL A 31 8.77 -9.66 -6.05
N VAL A 32 7.51 -9.59 -5.62
CA VAL A 32 6.61 -10.74 -5.63
C VAL A 32 6.30 -11.20 -7.06
N GLY A 33 6.12 -10.28 -8.00
CA GLY A 33 5.94 -10.62 -9.41
C GLY A 33 7.12 -11.40 -9.98
N VAL A 34 8.36 -11.00 -9.67
CA VAL A 34 9.56 -11.74 -10.09
C VAL A 34 9.64 -13.11 -9.42
N ALA A 35 9.34 -13.20 -8.13
CA ALA A 35 9.36 -14.48 -7.40
C ALA A 35 8.33 -15.47 -7.97
N LEU A 36 7.11 -15.03 -8.26
CA LEU A 36 6.07 -15.86 -8.88
C LEU A 36 6.47 -16.38 -10.25
N ALA A 37 7.15 -15.57 -11.07
CA ALA A 37 7.68 -16.01 -12.36
C ALA A 37 8.68 -17.17 -12.19
N GLY A 38 9.58 -17.09 -11.20
CA GLY A 38 10.50 -18.17 -10.85
C GLY A 38 9.78 -19.45 -10.40
N VAL A 39 8.74 -19.32 -9.57
CA VAL A 39 7.91 -20.45 -9.12
C VAL A 39 7.21 -21.14 -10.28
N VAL A 40 6.61 -20.39 -11.21
CA VAL A 40 5.95 -20.94 -12.40
C VAL A 40 6.96 -21.66 -13.31
N ALA A 41 8.17 -21.13 -13.44
CA ALA A 41 9.23 -21.79 -14.20
C ALA A 41 9.62 -23.14 -13.57
N LEU A 42 9.76 -23.19 -12.24
CA LEU A 42 10.10 -24.42 -11.53
C LEU A 42 8.99 -25.47 -11.60
N ALA A 43 7.72 -25.06 -11.43
CA ALA A 43 6.58 -25.96 -11.51
C ALA A 43 6.47 -26.65 -12.89
N LYS A 44 6.86 -25.96 -13.97
CA LYS A 44 6.89 -26.52 -15.33
C LYS A 44 8.02 -27.55 -15.55
N ALA A 45 9.04 -27.57 -14.72
CA ALA A 45 10.17 -28.50 -14.84
C ALA A 45 9.85 -29.92 -14.34
N GLY A 46 8.66 -30.14 -13.78
CA GLY A 46 8.24 -31.41 -13.18
C GLY A 46 8.73 -31.50 -11.73
N MET A 47 7.81 -31.40 -10.78
CA MET A 47 8.10 -31.52 -9.35
C MET A 47 7.45 -32.78 -8.77
N PRO A 48 8.09 -33.44 -7.79
CA PRO A 48 7.46 -34.53 -7.06
C PRO A 48 6.19 -34.05 -6.34
N VAL A 49 5.18 -34.92 -6.25
CA VAL A 49 3.85 -34.62 -5.68
C VAL A 49 3.90 -33.90 -4.31
N PRO A 50 4.73 -34.31 -3.33
CA PRO A 50 4.81 -33.59 -2.04
C PRO A 50 5.33 -32.15 -2.18
N ALA A 51 6.28 -31.91 -3.08
CA ALA A 51 6.79 -30.57 -3.34
C ALA A 51 5.74 -29.69 -4.03
N LEU A 52 4.95 -30.26 -4.93
CA LEU A 52 3.84 -29.56 -5.58
C LEU A 52 2.75 -29.16 -4.57
N ALA A 53 2.39 -30.04 -3.63
CA ALA A 53 1.42 -29.73 -2.58
C ALA A 53 1.91 -28.58 -1.66
N ALA A 54 3.17 -28.64 -1.23
CA ALA A 54 3.79 -27.57 -0.44
C ALA A 54 3.87 -26.25 -1.21
N LEU A 55 4.12 -26.31 -2.52
CA LEU A 55 4.12 -25.13 -3.39
C LEU A 55 2.75 -24.45 -3.42
N TRP A 56 1.66 -25.20 -3.63
CA TRP A 56 0.31 -24.64 -3.61
C TRP A 56 -0.07 -24.08 -2.23
N LEU A 57 0.38 -24.72 -1.15
CA LEU A 57 0.18 -24.20 0.21
C LEU A 57 0.87 -22.86 0.42
N SER A 58 2.07 -22.67 -0.15
CA SER A 58 2.79 -21.39 -0.11
C SER A 58 2.13 -20.28 -0.95
N ALA A 59 1.43 -20.66 -2.03
CA ALA A 59 0.81 -19.71 -2.94
C ALA A 59 -0.32 -18.91 -2.30
N LEU A 60 -1.08 -19.50 -1.37
CA LEU A 60 -2.20 -18.86 -0.69
C LEU A 60 -1.82 -17.57 0.08
N PRO A 61 -0.88 -17.60 1.03
CA PRO A 61 -0.48 -16.38 1.74
C PRO A 61 0.22 -15.37 0.82
N ILE A 62 0.99 -15.81 -0.19
CA ILE A 62 1.62 -14.92 -1.17
C ILE A 62 0.56 -14.16 -1.98
N PHE A 63 -0.45 -14.89 -2.48
CA PHE A 63 -1.57 -14.28 -3.20
C PHE A 63 -2.37 -13.32 -2.31
N GLY A 64 -2.63 -13.71 -1.06
CA GLY A 64 -3.23 -12.81 -0.06
C GLY A 64 -2.43 -11.52 0.12
N ALA A 65 -1.10 -11.60 0.22
CA ALA A 65 -0.24 -10.43 0.31
C ALA A 65 -0.37 -9.51 -0.91
N VAL A 66 -0.38 -10.08 -2.12
CA VAL A 66 -0.57 -9.32 -3.37
C VAL A 66 -1.89 -8.55 -3.34
N LEU A 67 -2.99 -9.19 -2.93
CA LEU A 67 -4.30 -8.52 -2.84
C LEU A 67 -4.27 -7.37 -1.83
N VAL A 68 -3.61 -7.54 -0.68
CA VAL A 68 -3.46 -6.48 0.33
C VAL A 68 -2.60 -5.33 -0.20
N LEU A 69 -1.51 -5.62 -0.92
CA LEU A 69 -0.65 -4.60 -1.55
C LEU A 69 -1.42 -3.81 -2.63
N LEU A 70 -2.16 -4.50 -3.50
CA LEU A 70 -3.03 -3.88 -4.50
C LEU A 70 -4.10 -2.99 -3.84
N ALA A 71 -4.71 -3.46 -2.76
CA ALA A 71 -5.66 -2.68 -1.98
C ALA A 71 -5.04 -1.47 -1.26
N THR A 72 -3.71 -1.47 -1.07
CA THR A 72 -2.96 -0.35 -0.48
C THR A 72 -2.71 0.76 -1.50
N ILE A 73 -2.34 0.39 -2.74
CA ILE A 73 -2.08 1.34 -3.84
C ILE A 73 -3.36 1.82 -4.55
N ARG A 74 -4.53 1.24 -4.24
CA ARG A 74 -5.81 1.65 -4.83
C ARG A 74 -6.00 3.17 -4.64
N PRO A 75 -6.14 3.95 -5.73
CA PRO A 75 -6.29 5.39 -5.62
C PRO A 75 -7.61 5.71 -4.90
N LYS A 76 -7.48 6.38 -3.75
CA LYS A 76 -8.62 6.95 -3.03
C LYS A 76 -8.61 8.45 -3.32
N LEU A 77 -9.24 8.86 -4.42
CA LEU A 77 -9.62 10.25 -4.60
C LEU A 77 -10.53 10.59 -3.41
N SER A 78 -10.12 11.54 -2.56
CA SER A 78 -10.70 11.70 -1.23
C SER A 78 -12.20 11.94 -1.33
N GLN A 79 -12.97 11.18 -0.56
CA GLN A 79 -14.40 11.43 -0.33
C GLN A 79 -14.67 12.76 0.40
N PHE A 80 -13.62 13.38 0.97
CA PHE A 80 -13.64 14.70 1.59
C PHE A 80 -12.52 15.56 0.99
N PRO A 81 -12.80 16.32 -0.08
CA PRO A 81 -11.82 17.22 -0.69
C PRO A 81 -11.33 18.24 0.35
N ALA A 82 -10.02 18.44 0.44
CA ALA A 82 -9.48 19.52 1.26
C ALA A 82 -9.96 20.88 0.70
N PRO A 83 -10.51 21.78 1.53
CA PRO A 83 -10.98 23.09 1.08
C PRO A 83 -9.91 23.85 0.31
N GLY A 84 -10.27 24.41 -0.84
CA GLY A 84 -9.34 25.13 -1.72
C GLY A 84 -8.39 24.24 -2.54
N SER A 85 -8.58 22.91 -2.54
CA SER A 85 -7.87 22.01 -3.44
C SER A 85 -8.48 22.00 -4.85
N TRP A 86 -7.74 21.47 -5.83
CA TRP A 86 -8.25 21.29 -7.19
C TRP A 86 -9.50 20.39 -7.24
N LEU A 87 -9.57 19.39 -6.36
CA LEU A 87 -10.70 18.47 -6.28
C LEU A 87 -11.93 19.16 -5.71
N ASP A 88 -11.72 19.99 -4.68
CA ASP A 88 -12.76 20.82 -4.09
C ASP A 88 -13.33 21.82 -5.11
N ALA A 89 -12.46 22.50 -5.86
CA ALA A 89 -12.87 23.40 -6.93
C ALA A 89 -13.60 22.71 -8.09
N THR A 90 -13.25 21.45 -8.37
CA THR A 90 -13.93 20.65 -9.38
C THR A 90 -15.35 20.28 -8.95
N LEU A 91 -15.58 20.09 -7.65
CA LEU A 91 -16.89 19.66 -7.10
C LEU A 91 -17.80 20.84 -6.71
N HIS A 92 -17.22 21.93 -6.22
CA HIS A 92 -17.94 23.08 -5.66
C HIS A 92 -17.76 24.38 -6.45
N GLY A 93 -16.97 24.37 -7.54
CA GLY A 93 -16.75 25.51 -8.42
C GLY A 93 -15.51 26.36 -8.06
N PRO A 94 -15.07 27.27 -8.95
CA PRO A 94 -13.80 27.98 -8.79
C PRO A 94 -13.78 29.01 -7.64
N SER A 95 -14.96 29.44 -7.15
CA SER A 95 -15.07 30.41 -6.05
C SER A 95 -14.42 29.91 -4.76
N VAL A 96 -14.42 28.60 -4.51
CA VAL A 96 -13.81 28.01 -3.30
C VAL A 96 -12.31 28.23 -3.23
N LEU A 97 -11.62 28.37 -4.37
CA LEU A 97 -10.19 28.70 -4.42
C LEU A 97 -9.93 30.14 -3.94
N LEU A 98 -10.87 31.04 -4.17
CA LEU A 98 -10.78 32.45 -3.77
C LEU A 98 -11.14 32.64 -2.28
N GLU A 99 -12.02 31.81 -1.75
CA GLU A 99 -12.52 31.89 -0.37
C GLU A 99 -11.63 31.18 0.67
N ALA A 100 -10.80 30.23 0.22
CA ALA A 100 -9.95 29.38 1.08
C ALA A 100 -8.98 30.14 2.00
N GLY A 101 -8.61 31.39 1.68
CA GLY A 101 -7.70 32.20 2.51
C GLY A 101 -8.26 32.55 3.91
N SER A 102 -9.57 32.46 4.11
CA SER A 102 -10.22 32.84 5.38
C SER A 102 -10.20 31.74 6.44
N TYR A 103 -10.35 30.45 6.05
CA TYR A 103 -10.49 29.28 6.92
C TYR A 103 -9.28 28.30 6.88
N ALA A 104 -8.14 28.77 6.37
CA ALA A 104 -6.99 27.91 6.05
C ALA A 104 -6.43 27.08 7.21
N ALA A 105 -6.42 27.60 8.45
CA ALA A 105 -5.78 26.92 9.58
C ALA A 105 -6.55 25.67 10.05
N GLU A 106 -7.86 25.77 10.21
CA GLU A 106 -8.70 24.66 10.67
C GLU A 106 -8.85 23.59 9.58
N ALA A 107 -9.07 24.01 8.33
CA ALA A 107 -9.10 23.12 7.18
C ALA A 107 -7.79 22.33 7.02
N ALA A 108 -6.63 22.99 7.18
CA ALA A 108 -5.33 22.33 7.11
C ALA A 108 -5.12 21.34 8.27
N ALA A 109 -5.57 21.66 9.48
CA ALA A 109 -5.48 20.74 10.62
C ALA A 109 -6.35 19.48 10.44
N GLN A 110 -7.56 19.65 9.90
CA GLN A 110 -8.45 18.53 9.57
C GLN A 110 -7.84 17.63 8.48
N ASP A 111 -7.28 18.23 7.42
CA ASP A 111 -6.63 17.50 6.34
C ASP A 111 -5.41 16.70 6.84
N VAL A 112 -4.58 17.28 7.71
CA VAL A 112 -3.49 16.54 8.39
C VAL A 112 -4.00 15.31 9.13
N CYS A 113 -5.12 15.42 9.86
CA CYS A 113 -5.71 14.30 10.58
C CYS A 113 -6.21 13.20 9.62
N LEU A 114 -6.91 13.58 8.54
CA LEU A 114 -7.41 12.65 7.54
C LEU A 114 -6.27 11.93 6.81
N LEU A 115 -5.26 12.67 6.36
CA LEU A 115 -4.08 12.10 5.73
C LEU A 115 -3.31 11.20 6.70
N GLY A 116 -3.24 11.58 7.98
CA GLY A 116 -2.58 10.80 9.03
C GLY A 116 -3.26 9.44 9.26
N GLN A 117 -4.59 9.43 9.36
CA GLN A 117 -5.37 8.19 9.43
C GLN A 117 -5.12 7.29 8.21
N LEU A 118 -5.11 7.88 7.01
CA LEU A 118 -4.82 7.14 5.78
C LEU A 118 -3.40 6.57 5.77
N ALA A 119 -2.41 7.31 6.27
CA ALA A 119 -1.02 6.87 6.36
C ALA A 119 -0.86 5.68 7.30
N VAL A 120 -1.53 5.70 8.47
CA VAL A 120 -1.54 4.60 9.45
C VAL A 120 -2.21 3.37 8.86
N ASP A 121 -3.36 3.53 8.21
CA ASP A 121 -4.08 2.45 7.53
C ASP A 121 -3.21 1.77 6.46
N LYS A 122 -2.57 2.57 5.59
CA LYS A 122 -1.68 2.04 4.55
C LYS A 122 -0.49 1.31 5.16
N HIS A 123 0.16 1.88 6.17
CA HIS A 123 1.27 1.21 6.86
C HIS A 123 0.86 -0.11 7.51
N THR A 124 -0.34 -0.18 8.10
CA THR A 124 -0.87 -1.40 8.71
C THR A 124 -1.14 -2.48 7.65
N ARG A 125 -1.71 -2.10 6.50
CA ARG A 125 -1.89 -3.03 5.37
C ARG A 125 -0.56 -3.53 4.83
N VAL A 126 0.44 -2.66 4.67
CA VAL A 126 1.80 -3.08 4.26
C VAL A 126 2.38 -4.05 5.28
N LYS A 127 2.24 -3.79 6.58
CA LYS A 127 2.69 -4.71 7.64
C LYS A 127 2.00 -6.08 7.52
N HIS A 128 0.70 -6.13 7.30
CA HIS A 128 -0.02 -7.39 7.09
C HIS A 128 0.44 -8.12 5.83
N ALA A 129 0.64 -7.40 4.72
CA ALA A 129 1.18 -7.99 3.49
C ALA A 129 2.57 -8.60 3.72
N VAL A 130 3.46 -7.90 4.43
CA VAL A 130 4.79 -8.40 4.77
C VAL A 130 4.71 -9.68 5.62
N ASN A 131 3.83 -9.73 6.63
CA ASN A 131 3.65 -10.94 7.43
C ASN A 131 3.17 -12.14 6.58
N LEU A 132 2.24 -11.90 5.66
CA LEU A 132 1.78 -12.92 4.72
C LEU A 132 2.91 -13.37 3.78
N LEU A 133 3.76 -12.46 3.30
CA LEU A 133 4.92 -12.80 2.49
C LEU A 133 5.94 -13.64 3.27
N ILE A 134 6.19 -13.32 4.54
CA ILE A 134 7.09 -14.12 5.40
C ILE A 134 6.55 -15.55 5.56
N LEU A 135 5.25 -15.70 5.85
CA LEU A 135 4.60 -17.01 5.96
C LEU A 135 4.68 -17.79 4.64
N GLY A 136 4.36 -17.14 3.52
CA GLY A 136 4.44 -17.73 2.20
C GLY A 136 5.86 -18.12 1.80
N ALA A 137 6.85 -17.27 2.07
CA ALA A 137 8.25 -17.55 1.80
C ALA A 137 8.77 -18.74 2.63
N GLY A 138 8.35 -18.86 3.89
CA GLY A 138 8.67 -20.03 4.72
C GLY A 138 8.11 -21.33 4.14
N ALA A 139 6.83 -21.34 3.75
CA ALA A 139 6.21 -22.49 3.09
C ALA A 139 6.86 -22.82 1.73
N LEU A 140 7.24 -21.79 0.96
CA LEU A 140 7.92 -21.95 -0.32
C LEU A 140 9.31 -22.57 -0.13
N ALA A 141 10.05 -22.16 0.89
CA ALA A 141 11.35 -22.75 1.21
C ALA A 141 11.22 -24.26 1.54
N VAL A 142 10.18 -24.66 2.28
CA VAL A 142 9.88 -26.07 2.55
C VAL A 142 9.59 -26.82 1.24
N ALA A 143 8.78 -26.24 0.34
CA ALA A 143 8.48 -26.83 -0.96
C ALA A 143 9.74 -27.07 -1.81
N LEU A 144 10.67 -26.11 -1.80
CA LEU A 144 11.95 -26.21 -2.51
C LEU A 144 12.82 -27.34 -1.94
N VAL A 145 12.92 -27.44 -0.61
CA VAL A 145 13.67 -28.52 0.04
C VAL A 145 13.08 -29.89 -0.31
N LEU A 146 11.75 -30.03 -0.24
CA LEU A 146 11.07 -31.26 -0.65
C LEU A 146 11.28 -31.60 -2.12
N SER A 147 11.41 -30.60 -3.00
CA SER A 147 11.67 -30.81 -4.42
C SER A 147 13.05 -31.38 -4.71
N VAL A 148 14.03 -31.16 -3.83
CA VAL A 148 15.41 -31.67 -3.99
C VAL A 148 15.57 -33.03 -3.31
N LEU A 149 14.81 -33.29 -2.24
CA LEU A 149 14.92 -34.51 -1.44
C LEU A 149 14.03 -35.67 -1.93
N ALA A 150 13.01 -35.41 -2.75
CA ALA A 150 12.07 -36.41 -3.27
C ALA A 150 12.32 -36.72 -4.74
#